data_AF-U6DAN5-F1
#
_entry.id   AF-U6DAN5-F1
#
_cell.length_a   1.000
_cell.length_b   1.000
_cell.length_c   1.000
_cell.angle_alpha   90.00
_cell.angle_beta   90.00
_cell.angle_gamma   90.00
#
_symmetry.space_group_name_H-M   'P 1'
#
loop_
_entity.id
_entity.type
_entity.pdbx_description
1 polymer ?
#
loop_
_entity_poly.entity_id
_entity_poly.type
_entity_poly.pdbx_seq_one_letter_code
_entity_poly.pdbx_strand_id
1 'polypeptide(L)'
;MPLPQKKRWVSMAKGLVLGALFTSFLVLLYSYAVPPLHAGLASIRTPEGTAPCSPEPAEPETQTPANSSVGACQPRRDIVFMKTHKTASSTLLNILFRFGQKHGLKFAFPNGRNDFDYPAFFARNLVQDYRPGACFNIICNHMRFHYDEVRGLVPPNATFITVLRDPARLFESSFHYFGSVVPFTWKLSGRDKLAEFLQDPDRYYDPNGYNAHYLRNLLFFDLGYDSGLDPGDPQGQEHILEGERRFHLVLLQEYFDESLVLLKDLLCWQLEDVLYFKLNARRASAVPRLSGELYRRATAWNVLDAR
;
A
#
# COMPACT_ATOMS: atom_id res chain seq x y z
N MET A 1 19.08 76.44 -3.66
CA MET A 1 20.13 75.50 -4.10
C MET A 1 19.93 74.16 -3.40
N PRO A 2 19.81 73.03 -4.11
CA PRO A 2 19.77 71.70 -3.49
C PRO A 2 21.17 71.06 -3.35
N LEU A 3 21.24 70.13 -2.38
CA LEU A 3 22.38 69.41 -1.78
C LEU A 3 22.78 68.10 -2.53
N PRO A 4 23.92 67.45 -2.18
CA PRO A 4 24.70 66.59 -3.08
C PRO A 4 24.32 65.08 -3.10
N GLN A 5 24.72 64.40 -4.18
CA GLN A 5 24.43 62.99 -4.51
C GLN A 5 25.32 61.97 -3.77
N LYS A 6 24.71 60.90 -3.24
CA LYS A 6 25.38 59.63 -2.84
C LYS A 6 25.26 58.57 -3.96
N LYS A 7 26.37 57.88 -4.28
CA LYS A 7 26.43 56.77 -5.27
C LYS A 7 25.74 55.51 -4.75
N ARG A 8 24.92 54.88 -5.62
CA ARG A 8 24.11 53.68 -5.37
C ARG A 8 24.91 52.40 -5.62
N TRP A 9 24.83 51.46 -4.67
CA TRP A 9 25.14 50.05 -4.89
C TRP A 9 24.15 49.46 -5.90
N VAL A 10 24.64 48.78 -6.94
CA VAL A 10 23.81 48.14 -7.96
C VAL A 10 23.64 46.66 -7.62
N SER A 11 22.39 46.25 -7.45
CA SER A 11 21.99 44.89 -7.09
C SER A 11 22.25 43.90 -8.24
N MET A 12 22.95 42.80 -7.91
CA MET A 12 23.21 41.63 -8.78
C MET A 12 21.95 40.80 -9.11
N ALA A 13 20.78 41.17 -8.56
CA ALA A 13 19.51 40.46 -8.79
C ALA A 13 19.10 40.38 -10.26
N LYS A 14 19.50 41.37 -11.08
CA LYS A 14 19.18 41.39 -12.52
C LYS A 14 19.83 40.24 -13.29
N GLY A 15 21.06 39.84 -12.91
CA GLY A 15 21.75 38.71 -13.55
C GLY A 15 21.11 37.37 -13.22
N LEU A 16 20.61 37.22 -12.00
CA LEU A 16 19.96 35.99 -11.52
C LEU A 16 18.60 35.76 -12.18
N VAL A 17 17.82 36.84 -12.35
CA VAL A 17 16.53 36.79 -13.07
C VAL A 17 16.75 36.45 -14.55
N LEU A 18 17.77 37.04 -15.19
CA LEU A 18 18.08 36.75 -16.59
C LEU A 18 18.47 35.29 -16.80
N GLY A 19 19.24 34.71 -15.87
CA GLY A 19 19.62 33.30 -15.90
C GLY A 19 18.44 32.35 -15.78
N ALA A 20 17.50 32.61 -14.86
CA ALA A 20 16.31 31.77 -14.67
C ALA A 20 15.34 31.83 -15.87
N LEU A 21 15.23 32.99 -16.52
CA LEU A 21 14.41 33.14 -17.72
C LEU A 21 15.02 32.38 -18.90
N PHE A 22 16.35 32.41 -19.04
CA PHE A 22 17.06 31.70 -20.11
C PHE A 22 16.95 30.17 -19.97
N THR A 23 17.08 29.62 -18.76
CA THR A 23 16.92 28.17 -18.54
C THR A 23 15.49 27.71 -18.76
N SER A 24 14.50 28.48 -18.31
CA SER A 24 13.08 28.18 -18.54
C SER A 24 12.73 28.18 -20.04
N PHE A 25 13.31 29.12 -20.80
CA PHE A 25 13.14 29.19 -22.26
C PHE A 25 13.76 27.98 -22.98
N LEU A 26 14.94 27.51 -22.55
CA LEU A 26 15.57 26.31 -23.11
C LEU A 26 14.77 25.03 -22.85
N VAL A 27 14.19 24.87 -21.65
CA VAL A 27 13.32 23.73 -21.32
C VAL A 27 12.04 23.73 -22.17
N LEU A 28 11.44 24.90 -22.36
CA LEU A 28 10.31 25.10 -23.26
C LEU A 28 10.67 24.74 -24.70
N LEU A 29 11.80 25.25 -25.22
CA LEU A 29 12.29 24.91 -26.56
C LEU A 29 12.50 23.40 -26.74
N TYR A 30 13.07 22.73 -25.74
CA TYR A 30 13.25 21.27 -25.77
C TYR A 30 11.92 20.52 -25.82
N SER A 31 10.92 20.96 -25.05
CA SER A 31 9.57 20.36 -25.08
C SER A 31 8.81 20.58 -26.40
N TYR A 32 9.15 21.62 -27.16
CA TYR A 32 8.54 21.91 -28.47
C TYR A 32 9.31 21.32 -29.65
N ALA A 33 10.63 21.17 -29.55
CA ALA A 33 11.49 20.69 -30.64
C ALA A 33 11.54 19.16 -30.77
N VAL A 34 11.06 18.42 -29.75
CA VAL A 34 11.03 16.96 -29.76
C VAL A 34 9.57 16.49 -29.85
N PRO A 35 9.06 16.10 -31.04
CA PRO A 35 7.78 15.43 -31.14
C PRO A 35 7.79 14.12 -30.34
N PRO A 36 6.74 13.83 -29.55
CA PRO A 36 6.54 12.50 -29.00
C PRO A 36 6.16 11.57 -30.15
N LEU A 37 6.69 10.34 -30.22
CA LEU A 37 6.06 9.17 -30.88
C LEU A 37 7.07 8.01 -31.02
N HIS A 38 6.75 6.88 -30.38
CA HIS A 38 6.33 5.70 -31.13
C HIS A 38 5.10 5.13 -30.43
N ALA A 39 3.92 5.55 -30.89
CA ALA A 39 2.74 4.71 -30.85
C ALA A 39 2.96 3.62 -31.91
N GLY A 40 3.62 2.53 -31.52
CA GLY A 40 3.52 1.28 -32.25
C GLY A 40 2.16 0.68 -31.93
N LEU A 41 1.14 1.03 -32.72
CA LEU A 41 -0.07 0.23 -32.82
C LEU A 41 0.32 -1.09 -33.53
N ALA A 42 1.02 -1.96 -32.80
CA ALA A 42 1.10 -3.35 -33.18
C ALA A 42 -0.32 -3.88 -33.03
N SER A 43 -0.87 -4.35 -34.14
CA SER A 43 -2.05 -5.21 -34.25
C SER A 43 -2.35 -5.92 -32.95
N ILE A 44 -3.58 -5.73 -32.44
CA ILE A 44 -4.16 -6.53 -31.37
C ILE A 44 -4.23 -7.97 -31.87
N ARG A 45 -3.10 -8.67 -31.79
CA ARG A 45 -3.09 -10.09 -31.48
C ARG A 45 -3.37 -10.12 -29.99
N THR A 46 -4.49 -10.75 -29.62
CA THR A 46 -4.71 -11.27 -28.27
C THR A 46 -3.38 -11.78 -27.72
N PRO A 47 -2.84 -11.22 -26.61
CA PRO A 47 -1.64 -11.77 -26.05
C PRO A 47 -1.96 -13.21 -25.65
N GLU A 48 -1.11 -14.14 -26.07
CA GLU A 48 -1.07 -15.49 -25.55
C GLU A 48 -1.19 -15.45 -24.01
N GLY A 49 -2.36 -15.86 -23.54
CA GLY A 49 -2.68 -16.33 -22.20
C GLY A 49 -2.22 -15.47 -21.02
N THR A 50 -3.17 -14.81 -20.36
CA THR A 50 -3.18 -14.64 -18.88
C THR A 50 -3.30 -16.02 -18.19
N ALA A 51 -2.38 -16.93 -18.51
CA ALA A 51 -2.41 -18.29 -18.00
C ALA A 51 -2.26 -18.24 -16.47
N PRO A 52 -3.17 -18.85 -15.71
CA PRO A 52 -3.02 -18.98 -14.27
C PRO A 52 -1.78 -19.82 -13.95
N CYS A 53 -1.22 -19.60 -12.77
CA CYS A 53 -0.13 -20.39 -12.22
C CYS A 53 -0.39 -21.89 -12.43
N SER A 54 0.53 -22.51 -13.15
CA SER A 54 0.56 -23.95 -13.40
C SER A 54 1.86 -24.48 -12.78
N PRO A 55 1.82 -24.99 -11.53
CA PRO A 55 3.02 -25.49 -10.89
C PRO A 55 3.58 -26.66 -11.71
N GLU A 56 4.90 -26.72 -11.87
CA GLU A 56 5.53 -27.92 -12.43
C GLU A 56 5.19 -29.14 -11.55
N PRO A 57 5.03 -30.34 -12.13
CA PRO A 57 4.80 -31.54 -11.34
C PRO A 57 5.90 -31.69 -10.30
N ALA A 58 5.53 -31.68 -9.02
CA ALA A 58 6.49 -31.91 -7.95
C ALA A 58 7.14 -33.29 -8.15
N GLU A 59 8.47 -33.35 -8.11
CA GLU A 59 9.16 -34.62 -7.91
C GLU A 59 8.62 -35.27 -6.64
N PRO A 60 8.37 -36.58 -6.61
CA PRO A 60 7.79 -37.25 -5.45
C PRO A 60 8.73 -37.05 -4.27
N GLU A 61 8.28 -36.27 -3.27
CA GLU A 61 8.97 -36.18 -1.98
C GLU A 61 9.16 -37.61 -1.45
N THR A 62 10.42 -37.99 -1.23
CA THR A 62 10.80 -39.31 -0.72
C THR A 62 10.13 -39.51 0.63
N GLN A 63 9.03 -40.26 0.65
CA GLN A 63 8.33 -40.64 1.87
C GLN A 63 9.27 -41.48 2.72
N THR A 64 9.88 -40.85 3.71
CA THR A 64 10.58 -41.56 4.79
C THR A 64 9.50 -42.21 5.67
N PRO A 65 9.61 -43.49 6.08
CA PRO A 65 8.53 -44.17 6.77
C PRO A 65 8.18 -43.45 8.08
N ALA A 66 6.93 -42.99 8.17
CA ALA A 66 6.40 -42.29 9.32
C ALA A 66 6.28 -43.25 10.51
N ASN A 67 7.07 -43.01 11.55
CA ASN A 67 6.68 -43.41 12.89
C ASN A 67 5.50 -42.52 13.29
N SER A 68 4.35 -43.14 13.51
CA SER A 68 3.08 -42.49 13.83
C SER A 68 3.15 -41.77 15.18
N SER A 69 3.50 -40.49 15.16
CA SER A 69 3.11 -39.53 16.19
C SER A 69 1.89 -38.76 15.69
N VAL A 70 0.88 -38.65 16.54
CA VAL A 70 -0.37 -37.90 16.33
C VAL A 70 -0.11 -36.53 15.67
N GLY A 71 -0.55 -36.36 14.42
CA GLY A 71 -1.00 -35.09 13.83
C GLY A 71 -0.01 -33.93 13.69
N ALA A 72 1.19 -34.12 13.14
CA ALA A 72 2.05 -32.97 12.78
C ALA A 72 1.53 -32.30 11.50
N CYS A 73 1.08 -31.04 11.59
CA CYS A 73 0.67 -30.26 10.41
C CYS A 73 1.90 -29.71 9.66
N GLN A 74 1.82 -29.65 8.33
CA GLN A 74 2.94 -29.24 7.48
C GLN A 74 3.01 -27.71 7.34
N PRO A 75 4.20 -27.08 7.47
CA PRO A 75 4.36 -25.64 7.31
C PRO A 75 3.89 -25.17 5.93
N ARG A 76 2.97 -24.21 5.91
CA ARG A 76 2.47 -23.61 4.66
C ARG A 76 3.52 -22.64 4.10
N ARG A 77 3.74 -22.74 2.78
CA ARG A 77 4.77 -21.99 2.04
C ARG A 77 4.19 -21.00 1.04
N ASP A 78 2.98 -21.26 0.54
CA ASP A 78 2.30 -20.41 -0.43
C ASP A 78 1.39 -19.41 0.28
N ILE A 79 1.81 -18.14 0.34
CA ILE A 79 1.21 -17.09 1.16
C ILE A 79 1.03 -15.81 0.34
N VAL A 80 -0.20 -15.32 0.30
CA VAL A 80 -0.51 -13.99 -0.18
C VAL A 80 -0.78 -13.10 1.02
N PHE A 81 0.05 -12.10 1.23
CA PHE A 81 -0.19 -11.04 2.20
C PHE A 81 -0.64 -9.77 1.49
N MET A 82 -1.93 -9.47 1.60
CA MET A 82 -2.45 -8.18 1.17
C MET A 82 -2.03 -7.12 2.19
N LYS A 83 -0.98 -6.39 1.86
CA LYS A 83 -0.38 -5.38 2.73
C LYS A 83 -1.20 -4.08 2.67
N THR A 84 -1.82 -3.70 3.79
CA THR A 84 -2.48 -2.41 3.97
C THR A 84 -1.54 -1.35 4.59
N HIS A 85 -1.89 -0.08 4.45
CA HIS A 85 -1.13 1.04 4.95
C HIS A 85 -1.28 1.24 6.46
N LYS A 86 -0.20 1.65 7.12
CA LYS A 86 -0.18 2.13 8.52
C LYS A 86 -0.78 1.16 9.56
N THR A 87 -0.73 -0.14 9.27
CA THR A 87 -1.25 -1.27 10.07
C THR A 87 -0.14 -2.18 10.63
N ALA A 88 1.08 -1.64 10.80
CA ALA A 88 2.32 -2.41 11.04
C ALA A 88 2.62 -3.51 10.01
N SER A 89 2.04 -3.40 8.82
CA SER A 89 2.25 -4.34 7.72
C SER A 89 3.71 -4.46 7.26
N SER A 90 4.56 -3.44 7.46
CA SER A 90 6.01 -3.56 7.22
C SER A 90 6.70 -4.57 8.14
N THR A 91 6.18 -4.76 9.37
CA THR A 91 6.67 -5.80 10.29
C THR A 91 6.31 -7.18 9.76
N LEU A 92 5.05 -7.40 9.36
CA LEU A 92 4.61 -8.65 8.73
C LEU A 92 5.38 -8.97 7.45
N LEU A 93 5.61 -7.96 6.60
CA LEU A 93 6.43 -8.11 5.40
C LEU A 93 7.85 -8.61 5.73
N ASN A 94 8.48 -8.10 6.80
CA ASN A 94 9.80 -8.58 7.23
C ASN A 94 9.77 -10.01 7.78
N ILE A 95 8.70 -10.39 8.49
CA ILE A 95 8.48 -11.78 8.95
C ILE A 95 8.42 -12.71 7.73
N LEU A 96 7.60 -12.37 6.74
CA LEU A 96 7.43 -13.17 5.51
C LEU A 96 8.72 -13.25 4.68
N PHE A 97 9.46 -12.14 4.55
CA PHE A 97 10.77 -12.13 3.89
C PHE A 97 11.77 -13.07 4.57
N ARG A 98 11.86 -13.03 5.91
CA ARG A 98 12.75 -13.92 6.66
C ARG A 98 12.36 -15.38 6.51
N PHE A 99 11.07 -15.69 6.60
CA PHE A 99 10.57 -17.05 6.40
C PHE A 99 10.89 -17.55 4.99
N GLY A 100 10.51 -16.78 3.96
CA GLY A 100 10.76 -17.22 2.59
C GLY A 100 12.25 -17.31 2.24
N GLN A 101 13.10 -16.43 2.78
CA GLN A 101 14.56 -16.57 2.63
C GLN A 101 15.09 -17.84 3.31
N LYS A 102 14.65 -18.11 4.55
CA LYS A 102 15.02 -19.33 5.30
C LYS A 102 14.66 -20.61 4.54
N HIS A 103 13.54 -20.59 3.81
CA HIS A 103 13.00 -21.76 3.11
C HIS A 103 13.23 -21.76 1.59
N GLY A 104 14.01 -20.82 1.05
CA GLY A 104 14.31 -20.75 -0.39
C GLY A 104 13.08 -20.52 -1.27
N LEU A 105 12.09 -19.78 -0.79
CA LEU A 105 10.81 -19.57 -1.47
C LEU A 105 10.89 -18.49 -2.56
N LYS A 106 10.11 -18.68 -3.63
CA LYS A 106 10.03 -17.75 -4.73
C LYS A 106 9.06 -16.60 -4.41
N PHE A 107 9.59 -15.39 -4.32
CA PHE A 107 8.81 -14.17 -4.10
C PHE A 107 8.36 -13.53 -5.42
N ALA A 108 7.13 -13.02 -5.45
CA ALA A 108 6.73 -12.06 -6.46
C ALA A 108 7.20 -10.67 -6.01
N PHE A 109 8.28 -10.16 -6.61
CA PHE A 109 8.78 -8.81 -6.34
C PHE A 109 8.32 -7.82 -7.41
N PRO A 110 8.11 -6.54 -7.06
CA PRO A 110 7.87 -5.49 -8.04
C PRO A 110 9.12 -5.22 -8.90
N ASN A 111 8.91 -4.82 -10.15
CA ASN A 111 10.01 -4.45 -11.05
C ASN A 111 10.53 -3.03 -10.78
N GLY A 112 11.66 -2.90 -10.08
CA GLY A 112 12.39 -1.63 -9.91
C GLY A 112 11.79 -0.62 -8.93
N ARG A 113 10.72 -0.98 -8.20
CA ARG A 113 10.04 -0.16 -7.19
C ARG A 113 9.95 -0.90 -5.85
N ASN A 114 9.43 -0.24 -4.82
CA ASN A 114 9.12 -0.89 -3.53
C ASN A 114 7.68 -1.44 -3.47
N ASP A 115 6.85 -1.07 -4.45
CA ASP A 115 5.42 -1.40 -4.59
C ASP A 115 5.10 -1.81 -6.04
N PHE A 116 3.91 -2.36 -6.24
CA PHE A 116 3.38 -2.72 -7.54
C PHE A 116 2.58 -1.56 -8.16
N ASP A 117 3.28 -0.46 -8.42
CA ASP A 117 2.74 0.75 -9.10
C ASP A 117 1.50 1.37 -8.42
N TYR A 118 1.50 1.36 -7.09
CA TYR A 118 0.43 1.97 -6.31
C TYR A 118 0.33 3.49 -6.61
N PRO A 119 -0.87 4.07 -6.81
CA PRO A 119 -2.20 3.56 -6.45
C PRO A 119 -2.99 2.87 -7.58
N ALA A 120 -2.34 2.53 -8.71
CA ALA A 120 -3.00 1.75 -9.75
C ALA A 120 -3.33 0.33 -9.25
N PHE A 121 -4.37 -0.28 -9.82
CA PHE A 121 -4.70 -1.67 -9.53
C PHE A 121 -3.54 -2.59 -9.86
N PHE A 122 -3.33 -3.60 -9.01
CA PHE A 122 -2.35 -4.64 -9.27
C PHE A 122 -2.62 -5.35 -10.59
N ALA A 123 -1.55 -5.55 -11.35
CA ALA A 123 -1.51 -6.40 -12.53
C ALA A 123 -0.30 -7.33 -12.44
N ARG A 124 -0.47 -8.59 -12.84
CA ARG A 124 0.57 -9.61 -12.68
C ARG A 124 1.85 -9.35 -13.48
N ASN A 125 1.77 -8.53 -14.53
CA ASN A 125 2.92 -8.08 -15.33
C ASN A 125 3.82 -7.06 -14.59
N LEU A 126 3.38 -6.52 -13.45
CA LEU A 126 4.20 -5.69 -12.56
C LEU A 126 5.20 -6.51 -11.75
N VAL A 127 5.02 -7.84 -11.71
CA VAL A 127 5.96 -8.76 -11.07
C VAL A 127 7.21 -8.88 -11.94
N GLN A 128 8.36 -8.69 -11.31
CA GLN A 128 9.66 -8.82 -11.94
C GLN A 128 9.80 -10.20 -12.59
N ASP A 129 10.26 -10.21 -13.85
CA ASP A 129 10.50 -11.42 -14.65
C ASP A 129 9.27 -12.33 -14.82
N TYR A 130 8.05 -11.79 -14.69
CA TYR A 130 6.82 -12.55 -14.91
C TYR A 130 6.73 -13.12 -16.32
N ARG A 131 6.25 -14.37 -16.40
CA ARG A 131 5.87 -15.07 -17.64
C ARG A 131 4.52 -15.75 -17.44
N PRO A 132 3.67 -15.89 -18.47
CA PRO A 132 2.44 -16.67 -18.39
C PRO A 132 2.64 -18.04 -17.73
N GLY A 133 1.78 -18.38 -16.77
CA GLY A 133 1.84 -19.63 -16.02
C GLY A 133 2.84 -19.65 -14.85
N ALA A 134 3.64 -18.59 -14.66
CA ALA A 134 4.59 -18.52 -13.55
C ALA A 134 3.87 -18.55 -12.19
N CYS A 135 4.34 -19.43 -11.32
CA CYS A 135 3.92 -19.52 -9.93
C CYS A 135 4.93 -18.83 -9.00
N PHE A 136 4.41 -18.31 -7.89
CA PHE A 136 5.16 -17.72 -6.79
C PHE A 136 4.65 -18.29 -5.47
N ASN A 137 5.53 -18.41 -4.49
CA ASN A 137 5.16 -18.85 -3.15
C ASN A 137 4.67 -17.68 -2.33
N ILE A 138 5.38 -16.54 -2.33
CA ILE A 138 5.03 -15.39 -1.48
C ILE A 138 4.79 -14.13 -2.31
N ILE A 139 3.65 -13.49 -2.06
CA ILE A 139 3.32 -12.16 -2.57
C ILE A 139 3.01 -11.27 -1.36
N CYS A 140 3.83 -10.26 -1.08
CA CYS A 140 3.66 -9.45 0.12
C CYS A 140 4.06 -7.97 -0.01
N ASN A 141 4.57 -7.56 -1.18
CA ASN A 141 4.84 -6.15 -1.46
C ASN A 141 3.53 -5.37 -1.62
N HIS A 142 3.62 -4.06 -1.41
CA HIS A 142 2.44 -3.20 -1.37
C HIS A 142 1.81 -3.02 -2.76
N MET A 143 0.48 -3.04 -2.83
CA MET A 143 -0.32 -2.96 -4.05
C MET A 143 -1.69 -2.37 -3.75
N ARG A 144 -2.44 -1.95 -4.78
CA ARG A 144 -3.90 -1.87 -4.70
C ARG A 144 -4.46 -3.21 -5.15
N PHE A 145 -5.23 -3.87 -4.29
CA PHE A 145 -5.58 -5.26 -4.48
C PHE A 145 -6.42 -5.48 -5.74
N HIS A 146 -6.12 -6.56 -6.46
CA HIS A 146 -6.93 -7.06 -7.55
C HIS A 146 -6.91 -8.58 -7.50
N TYR A 147 -7.98 -9.17 -6.97
CA TYR A 147 -8.00 -10.56 -6.54
C TYR A 147 -7.62 -11.53 -7.66
N ASP A 148 -8.22 -11.38 -8.84
CA ASP A 148 -8.02 -12.34 -9.95
C ASP A 148 -6.58 -12.33 -10.48
N GLU A 149 -5.94 -11.16 -10.50
CA GLU A 149 -4.53 -11.02 -10.90
C GLU A 149 -3.59 -11.65 -9.87
N VAL A 150 -3.86 -11.47 -8.58
CA VAL A 150 -3.07 -12.08 -7.50
C VAL A 150 -3.29 -13.59 -7.42
N ARG A 151 -4.54 -14.03 -7.51
CA ARG A 151 -4.96 -15.44 -7.49
C ARG A 151 -4.33 -16.23 -8.64
N GLY A 152 -4.12 -15.58 -9.78
CA GLY A 152 -3.44 -16.14 -10.95
C GLY A 152 -1.94 -16.38 -10.78
N LEU A 153 -1.30 -15.88 -9.71
CA LEU A 153 0.15 -15.98 -9.49
C LEU A 153 0.56 -17.06 -8.47
N VAL A 154 -0.39 -17.68 -7.78
CA VAL A 154 -0.11 -18.59 -6.66
C VAL A 154 -0.86 -19.94 -6.82
N PRO A 155 -0.33 -21.05 -6.26
CA PRO A 155 -0.99 -22.37 -6.30
C PRO A 155 -2.36 -22.36 -5.61
N PRO A 156 -3.36 -23.16 -6.06
CA PRO A 156 -4.75 -23.12 -5.58
C PRO A 156 -4.94 -23.04 -4.06
N ASN A 157 -4.12 -23.75 -3.30
CA ASN A 157 -4.13 -23.87 -1.84
C ASN A 157 -3.37 -22.76 -1.08
N ALA A 158 -2.91 -21.71 -1.77
CA ALA A 158 -2.23 -20.57 -1.15
C ALA A 158 -3.10 -19.89 -0.08
N THR A 159 -2.45 -19.53 1.03
CA THR A 159 -3.10 -18.90 2.18
C THR A 159 -3.11 -17.39 2.03
N PHE A 160 -4.29 -16.79 1.99
CA PHE A 160 -4.48 -15.34 1.88
C PHE A 160 -4.64 -14.73 3.26
N ILE A 161 -3.82 -13.73 3.58
CA ILE A 161 -3.86 -13.00 4.84
C ILE A 161 -3.84 -11.50 4.57
N THR A 162 -4.37 -10.72 5.49
CA THR A 162 -4.28 -9.26 5.50
C THR A 162 -4.18 -8.76 6.95
N VAL A 163 -3.93 -7.47 7.13
CA VAL A 163 -3.94 -6.84 8.46
C VAL A 163 -4.77 -5.56 8.39
N LEU A 164 -5.64 -5.37 9.38
CA LEU A 164 -6.46 -4.17 9.51
C LEU A 164 -6.12 -3.45 10.82
N ARG A 165 -6.69 -2.26 10.98
CA ARG A 165 -6.48 -1.40 12.14
C ARG A 165 -7.74 -0.59 12.40
N ASP A 166 -7.96 -0.20 13.65
CA ASP A 166 -8.97 0.81 14.02
C ASP A 166 -8.96 2.00 13.04
N PRO A 167 -10.08 2.31 12.34
CA PRO A 167 -10.10 3.29 11.25
C PRO A 167 -9.75 4.71 11.67
N ALA A 168 -10.15 5.12 12.87
CA ALA A 168 -9.87 6.45 13.38
C ALA A 168 -8.38 6.63 13.66
N ARG A 169 -7.75 5.63 14.31
CA ARG A 169 -6.30 5.60 14.58
C ARG A 169 -5.48 5.39 13.30
N LEU A 170 -6.01 4.63 12.35
CA LEU A 170 -5.44 4.51 11.01
C LEU A 170 -5.42 5.88 10.32
N PHE A 171 -6.56 6.57 10.32
CA PHE A 171 -6.69 7.89 9.71
C PHE A 171 -5.75 8.90 10.35
N GLU A 172 -5.67 8.95 11.69
CA GLU A 172 -4.68 9.77 12.39
C GLU A 172 -3.26 9.46 11.89
N SER A 173 -2.90 8.17 11.81
CA SER A 173 -1.58 7.75 11.37
C SER A 173 -1.30 8.06 9.89
N SER A 174 -2.31 7.94 9.03
CA SER A 174 -2.22 8.23 7.60
C SER A 174 -2.05 9.72 7.36
N PHE A 175 -2.92 10.53 7.97
CA PHE A 175 -2.94 11.98 7.86
C PHE A 175 -1.58 12.61 8.20
N HIS A 176 -0.98 12.18 9.32
CA HIS A 176 0.34 12.68 9.72
C HIS A 176 1.48 12.17 8.83
N TYR A 177 1.39 10.93 8.34
CA TYR A 177 2.48 10.33 7.57
C TYR A 177 2.50 10.81 6.12
N PHE A 178 1.34 10.92 5.49
CA PHE A 178 1.20 11.30 4.08
C PHE A 178 0.90 12.77 3.86
N GLY A 179 0.70 13.58 4.91
CA GLY A 179 0.34 15.00 4.75
C GLY A 179 1.29 15.77 3.82
N SER A 180 2.60 15.51 3.85
CA SER A 180 3.56 16.16 2.95
C SER A 180 3.39 15.83 1.47
N VAL A 181 2.66 14.76 1.13
CA VAL A 181 2.39 14.34 -0.26
C VAL A 181 0.91 14.43 -0.63
N VAL A 182 0.07 14.99 0.25
CA VAL A 182 -1.36 15.23 0.01
C VAL A 182 -1.62 16.74 0.07
N PRO A 183 -1.71 17.43 -1.10
CA PRO A 183 -1.81 18.89 -1.19
C PRO A 183 -2.93 19.52 -0.37
N PHE A 184 -4.03 18.80 -0.17
CA PHE A 184 -5.17 19.26 0.63
C PHE A 184 -4.81 19.58 2.08
N THR A 185 -3.85 18.86 2.64
CA THR A 185 -3.43 19.08 4.03
C THR A 185 -2.56 20.33 4.20
N TRP A 186 -2.07 20.92 3.11
CA TRP A 186 -1.18 22.09 3.13
C TRP A 186 -1.94 23.39 3.36
N LYS A 187 -3.22 23.43 2.95
CA LYS A 187 -4.13 24.57 3.15
C LYS A 187 -4.56 24.73 4.61
N LEU A 188 -4.44 23.67 5.41
CA LEU A 188 -4.73 23.68 6.84
C LEU A 188 -3.65 24.49 7.57
N SER A 189 -4.08 25.48 8.33
CA SER A 189 -3.20 26.48 8.97
C SER A 189 -3.26 26.44 10.50
N GLY A 190 -4.22 25.69 11.05
CA GLY A 190 -4.40 25.47 12.47
C GLY A 190 -3.23 24.72 13.10
N ARG A 191 -3.06 24.92 14.41
CA ARG A 191 -2.05 24.21 15.22
C ARG A 191 -2.26 22.70 15.21
N ASP A 192 -3.51 22.27 15.19
CA ASP A 192 -3.91 20.87 15.01
C ASP A 192 -4.65 20.74 13.68
N LYS A 193 -3.88 20.43 12.63
CA LYS A 193 -4.40 20.27 11.26
C LYS A 193 -5.40 19.12 11.16
N LEU A 194 -5.21 18.05 11.92
CA LEU A 194 -6.12 16.92 11.91
C LEU A 194 -7.48 17.32 12.50
N ALA A 195 -7.48 18.04 13.61
CA ALA A 195 -8.69 18.58 14.20
C ALA A 195 -9.38 19.61 13.30
N GLU A 196 -8.63 20.49 12.63
CA GLU A 196 -9.18 21.43 11.64
C GLU A 196 -9.80 20.69 10.45
N PHE A 197 -9.13 19.68 9.91
CA PHE A 197 -9.67 18.88 8.81
C PHE A 197 -10.96 18.17 9.22
N LEU A 198 -10.95 17.48 10.36
CA LEU A 198 -12.11 16.74 10.84
C LEU A 198 -13.27 17.67 11.21
N GLN A 199 -13.04 18.97 11.42
CA GLN A 199 -14.08 19.96 11.67
C GLN A 199 -15.00 20.21 10.48
N ASP A 200 -14.47 20.11 9.26
CA ASP A 200 -15.23 20.34 8.03
C ASP A 200 -14.53 19.59 6.88
N PRO A 201 -14.56 18.25 6.87
CA PRO A 201 -13.74 17.47 5.93
C PRO A 201 -14.15 17.72 4.47
N ASP A 202 -15.43 17.95 4.20
CA ASP A 202 -15.95 18.23 2.85
C ASP A 202 -15.40 19.54 2.26
N ARG A 203 -15.02 20.50 3.10
CA ARG A 203 -14.33 21.72 2.66
C ARG A 203 -12.90 21.48 2.19
N TYR A 204 -12.23 20.48 2.76
CA TYR A 204 -10.79 20.24 2.52
C TYR A 204 -10.53 19.04 1.62
N TYR A 205 -11.49 18.14 1.45
CA TYR A 205 -11.35 16.91 0.68
C TYR A 205 -12.00 17.01 -0.69
N ASP A 206 -11.28 16.58 -1.73
CA ASP A 206 -11.82 16.32 -3.06
C ASP A 206 -11.34 14.93 -3.50
N PRO A 207 -12.25 13.99 -3.82
CA PRO A 207 -11.89 12.61 -4.18
C PRO A 207 -11.02 12.52 -5.44
N ASN A 208 -11.08 13.52 -6.33
CA ASN A 208 -10.26 13.55 -7.56
C ASN A 208 -8.87 14.17 -7.34
N GLY A 209 -8.56 14.56 -6.11
CA GLY A 209 -7.28 15.16 -5.78
C GLY A 209 -6.10 14.20 -5.86
N TYR A 210 -4.94 14.78 -6.14
CA TYR A 210 -3.68 14.05 -6.07
C TYR A 210 -3.49 13.44 -4.67
N ASN A 211 -3.30 12.12 -4.63
CA ASN A 211 -3.15 11.33 -3.40
C ASN A 211 -4.33 11.42 -2.41
N ALA A 212 -5.53 11.78 -2.86
CA ALA A 212 -6.72 11.90 -2.00
C ALA A 212 -7.09 10.57 -1.29
N HIS A 213 -6.76 9.42 -1.87
CA HIS A 213 -7.04 8.10 -1.31
C HIS A 213 -6.43 7.88 0.09
N TYR A 214 -5.35 8.58 0.46
CA TYR A 214 -4.80 8.49 1.82
C TYR A 214 -5.67 9.13 2.90
N LEU A 215 -6.67 9.94 2.51
CA LEU A 215 -7.49 10.72 3.44
C LEU A 215 -8.88 10.15 3.69
N ARG A 216 -9.29 9.06 3.05
CA ARG A 216 -10.65 8.52 3.23
C ARG A 216 -10.69 7.02 2.93
N ASN A 217 -11.23 6.23 3.86
CA ASN A 217 -11.44 4.78 3.73
C ASN A 217 -10.23 4.04 3.13
N LEU A 218 -9.06 4.23 3.74
CA LEU A 218 -7.79 3.77 3.19
C LEU A 218 -7.68 2.25 3.17
N LEU A 219 -8.28 1.52 4.13
CA LEU A 219 -8.30 0.05 4.10
C LEU A 219 -9.14 -0.43 2.91
N PHE A 220 -10.34 0.14 2.74
CA PHE A 220 -11.21 -0.15 1.61
C PHE A 220 -10.50 0.10 0.27
N PHE A 221 -9.78 1.22 0.17
CA PHE A 221 -8.99 1.55 -1.02
C PHE A 221 -7.86 0.55 -1.28
N ASP A 222 -7.05 0.24 -0.25
CA ASP A 222 -5.96 -0.74 -0.35
C ASP A 222 -6.49 -2.10 -0.83
N LEU A 223 -7.64 -2.53 -0.30
CA LEU A 223 -8.34 -3.77 -0.66
C LEU A 223 -8.97 -3.75 -2.06
N GLY A 224 -8.75 -2.70 -2.85
CA GLY A 224 -9.16 -2.63 -4.25
C GLY A 224 -10.55 -2.04 -4.48
N TYR A 225 -11.23 -1.60 -3.43
CA TYR A 225 -12.57 -1.05 -3.56
C TYR A 225 -12.54 0.48 -3.75
N ASP A 226 -13.71 1.07 -3.98
CA ASP A 226 -13.88 2.53 -4.07
C ASP A 226 -14.02 3.13 -2.67
N SER A 227 -13.06 3.97 -2.27
CA SER A 227 -13.11 4.67 -0.98
C SER A 227 -14.16 5.78 -0.92
N GLY A 228 -14.70 6.21 -2.07
CA GLY A 228 -15.77 7.18 -2.19
C GLY A 228 -17.18 6.57 -2.21
N LEU A 229 -17.30 5.24 -2.16
CA LEU A 229 -18.59 4.53 -2.23
C LEU A 229 -19.55 5.08 -1.17
N ASP A 230 -20.81 5.29 -1.57
CA ASP A 230 -21.85 5.70 -0.64
C ASP A 230 -22.01 4.61 0.44
N PRO A 231 -21.91 4.94 1.74
CA PRO A 231 -22.17 3.99 2.80
C PRO A 231 -23.59 3.38 2.72
N GLY A 232 -24.57 4.08 2.13
CA GLY A 232 -25.90 3.52 1.89
C GLY A 232 -25.94 2.44 0.80
N ASP A 233 -24.89 2.31 0.00
CA ASP A 233 -24.85 1.39 -1.14
C ASP A 233 -24.73 -0.08 -0.68
N PRO A 234 -25.62 -0.98 -1.14
CA PRO A 234 -25.50 -2.43 -0.89
C PRO A 234 -24.14 -3.03 -1.26
N GLN A 235 -23.44 -2.48 -2.27
CA GLN A 235 -22.12 -2.92 -2.69
C GLN A 235 -21.10 -2.88 -1.54
N GLY A 236 -21.25 -1.95 -0.59
CA GLY A 236 -20.36 -1.86 0.56
C GLY A 236 -20.40 -3.14 1.40
N GLN A 237 -21.60 -3.69 1.63
CA GLN A 237 -21.76 -4.96 2.36
C GLN A 237 -21.26 -6.15 1.53
N GLU A 238 -21.49 -6.14 0.22
CA GLU A 238 -21.01 -7.19 -0.68
C GLU A 238 -19.47 -7.30 -0.67
N HIS A 239 -18.77 -6.16 -0.68
CA HIS A 239 -17.31 -6.08 -0.62
C HIS A 239 -16.74 -6.55 0.73
N ILE A 240 -17.43 -6.28 1.85
CA ILE A 240 -17.05 -6.80 3.18
C ILE A 240 -17.15 -8.33 3.18
N LEU A 241 -18.30 -8.87 2.77
CA LEU A 241 -18.51 -10.33 2.71
C LEU A 241 -17.54 -10.99 1.73
N GLU A 242 -17.19 -10.31 0.65
CA GLU A 242 -16.17 -10.76 -0.28
C GLU A 242 -14.77 -10.81 0.36
N GLY A 243 -14.41 -9.80 1.14
CA GLY A 243 -13.19 -9.82 1.96
C GLY A 243 -13.15 -11.01 2.91
N GLU A 244 -14.23 -11.26 3.66
CA GLU A 244 -14.34 -12.39 4.59
C GLU A 244 -14.14 -13.74 3.90
N ARG A 245 -14.64 -13.90 2.66
CA ARG A 245 -14.45 -15.14 1.89
C ARG A 245 -13.05 -15.30 1.32
N ARG A 246 -12.35 -14.19 1.01
CA ARG A 246 -11.05 -14.20 0.33
C ARG A 246 -9.88 -14.42 1.28
N PHE A 247 -9.97 -13.93 2.51
CA PHE A 247 -8.89 -13.99 3.49
C PHE A 247 -9.10 -15.12 4.49
N HIS A 248 -8.09 -15.96 4.66
CA HIS A 248 -8.06 -17.04 5.65
C HIS A 248 -7.81 -16.49 7.06
N LEU A 249 -7.12 -15.35 7.17
CA LEU A 249 -6.92 -14.63 8.41
C LEU A 249 -6.81 -13.13 8.16
N VAL A 250 -7.55 -12.36 8.95
CA VAL A 250 -7.45 -10.91 9.04
C VAL A 250 -6.82 -10.58 10.39
N LEU A 251 -5.56 -10.14 10.38
CA LEU A 251 -4.85 -9.72 11.58
C LEU A 251 -5.35 -8.34 12.03
N LEU A 252 -5.33 -8.08 13.34
CA LEU A 252 -5.69 -6.78 13.90
C LEU A 252 -4.47 -6.13 14.53
N GLN A 253 -4.15 -4.91 14.10
CA GLN A 253 -2.99 -4.19 14.60
C GLN A 253 -3.07 -3.88 16.11
N GLU A 254 -4.28 -3.69 16.64
CA GLU A 254 -4.50 -3.50 18.07
C GLU A 254 -4.19 -4.76 18.92
N TYR A 255 -4.21 -5.94 18.28
CA TYR A 255 -3.95 -7.26 18.88
C TYR A 255 -2.84 -7.97 18.10
N PHE A 256 -1.77 -7.24 17.77
CA PHE A 256 -0.77 -7.71 16.81
C PHE A 256 -0.08 -9.00 17.28
N ASP A 257 0.29 -9.08 18.56
CA ASP A 257 0.99 -10.26 19.11
C ASP A 257 0.06 -11.48 19.12
N GLU A 258 -1.20 -11.33 19.51
CA GLU A 258 -2.23 -12.37 19.46
C GLU A 258 -2.51 -12.79 18.01
N SER A 259 -2.57 -11.83 17.09
CA SER A 259 -2.75 -12.09 15.66
C SER A 259 -1.59 -12.89 15.07
N LEU A 260 -0.35 -12.68 15.56
CA LEU A 260 0.80 -13.49 15.17
C LEU A 260 0.74 -14.92 15.70
N VAL A 261 0.15 -15.14 16.88
CA VAL A 261 -0.11 -16.50 17.39
C VAL A 261 -1.07 -17.25 16.46
N LEU A 262 -2.18 -16.60 16.07
CA LEU A 262 -3.14 -17.15 15.11
C LEU A 262 -2.52 -17.40 13.74
N LEU A 263 -1.69 -16.47 13.25
CA LEU A 263 -0.96 -16.62 12.01
C LEU A 263 -0.02 -17.83 12.04
N LYS A 264 0.73 -17.99 13.14
CA LYS A 264 1.62 -19.12 13.36
C LYS A 264 0.85 -20.44 13.31
N ASP A 265 -0.29 -20.53 14.00
CA ASP A 265 -1.14 -21.75 13.99
C ASP A 265 -1.71 -22.03 12.60
N LEU A 266 -2.26 -21.02 11.92
CA LEU A 266 -2.81 -21.14 10.57
C LEU A 266 -1.78 -21.67 9.57
N LEU A 267 -0.54 -21.17 9.67
CA LEU A 267 0.54 -21.52 8.75
C LEU A 267 1.34 -22.75 9.18
N CYS A 268 1.06 -23.34 10.34
CA CYS A 268 1.87 -24.42 10.91
C CYS A 268 3.35 -24.05 11.05
N TRP A 269 3.60 -22.80 11.45
CA TRP A 269 4.94 -22.26 11.64
C TRP A 269 5.43 -22.45 13.07
N GLN A 270 6.75 -22.37 13.27
CA GLN A 270 7.33 -22.35 14.61
C GLN A 270 7.28 -20.93 15.18
N LEU A 271 7.42 -20.80 16.51
CA LEU A 271 7.40 -19.48 17.16
C LEU A 271 8.53 -18.59 16.64
N GLU A 272 9.69 -19.17 16.35
CA GLU A 272 10.87 -18.48 15.83
C GLU A 272 10.63 -17.82 14.47
N ASP A 273 9.69 -18.37 13.68
CA ASP A 273 9.35 -17.87 12.35
C ASP A 273 8.54 -16.57 12.41
N VAL A 274 7.81 -16.31 13.51
CA VAL A 274 6.99 -15.10 13.70
C VAL A 274 7.62 -14.06 14.64
N LEU A 275 8.81 -14.33 15.20
CA LEU A 275 9.53 -13.33 15.99
C LEU A 275 9.81 -12.08 15.17
N TYR A 276 9.77 -10.91 15.79
CA TYR A 276 9.99 -9.65 15.08
C TYR A 276 10.62 -8.58 15.96
N PHE A 277 11.25 -7.60 15.30
CA PHE A 277 11.65 -6.35 15.93
C PHE A 277 10.59 -5.28 15.65
N LYS A 278 10.27 -4.46 16.66
CA LYS A 278 9.32 -3.35 16.49
C LYS A 278 9.91 -2.30 15.52
N LEU A 279 9.47 -2.35 14.27
CA LEU A 279 9.82 -1.38 13.23
C LEU A 279 8.76 -0.28 13.14
N ASN A 280 9.17 0.95 12.87
CA ASN A 280 8.28 2.10 12.63
C ASN A 280 7.24 2.36 13.73
N ALA A 281 7.51 1.93 14.97
CA ALA A 281 6.69 2.29 16.11
C ALA A 281 6.77 3.80 16.32
N ARG A 282 5.62 4.49 16.32
CA ARG A 282 5.57 5.91 16.65
C ARG A 282 6.13 6.06 18.07
N ARG A 283 7.13 6.93 18.24
CA ARG A 283 7.58 7.32 19.59
C ARG A 283 6.35 7.80 20.35
N ALA A 284 6.19 7.37 21.61
CA ALA A 284 5.11 7.86 22.46
C ALA A 284 5.20 9.40 22.49
N SER A 285 4.29 10.08 21.79
CA SER A 285 4.25 11.54 21.79
C SER A 285 3.32 11.98 22.93
N ALA A 286 3.59 13.17 23.46
CA ALA A 286 2.71 13.83 24.43
C ALA A 286 1.44 14.42 23.78
N VAL A 287 1.23 14.22 22.48
CA VAL A 287 0.02 14.68 21.78
C VAL A 287 -1.13 13.77 22.19
N PRO A 288 -2.32 14.32 22.52
CA PRO A 288 -3.47 13.50 22.86
C PRO A 288 -3.72 12.48 21.75
N ARG A 289 -3.85 11.20 22.15
CA ARG A 289 -4.46 10.19 21.30
C ARG A 289 -5.81 10.75 20.84
N LEU A 290 -6.10 10.62 19.56
CA LEU A 290 -7.41 10.87 18.99
C LEU A 290 -8.47 10.26 19.92
N SER A 291 -9.28 11.10 20.58
CA SER A 291 -10.19 10.68 21.66
C SER A 291 -11.46 11.53 21.68
N GLY A 292 -12.48 11.04 22.37
CA GLY A 292 -13.76 11.71 22.53
C GLY A 292 -14.40 12.05 21.18
N GLU A 293 -14.73 13.32 20.99
CA GLU A 293 -15.39 13.79 19.77
C GLU A 293 -14.54 13.58 18.52
N LEU A 294 -13.24 13.86 18.61
CA LEU A 294 -12.36 13.78 17.44
C LEU A 294 -12.23 12.35 16.91
N TYR A 295 -12.22 11.36 17.81
CA TYR A 295 -12.25 9.94 17.44
C TYR A 295 -13.54 9.56 16.72
N ARG A 296 -14.70 10.01 17.23
CA ARG A 296 -16.00 9.74 16.58
C ARG A 296 -16.07 10.35 15.18
N ARG A 297 -15.57 11.57 15.00
CA ARG A 297 -15.53 12.24 13.70
C ARG A 297 -14.62 11.55 12.71
N ALA A 298 -13.44 11.10 13.14
CA ALA A 298 -12.54 10.32 12.29
C ALA A 298 -13.14 8.95 11.91
N THR A 299 -13.84 8.30 12.84
CA THR A 299 -14.54 7.04 12.58
C THR A 299 -15.66 7.25 11.55
N ALA A 300 -16.50 8.27 11.76
CA ALA A 300 -17.59 8.61 10.84
C ALA A 300 -17.09 9.04 9.45
N TRP A 301 -15.96 9.74 9.38
CA TRP A 301 -15.33 10.10 8.10
C TRP A 301 -14.84 8.88 7.32
N ASN A 302 -14.41 7.82 8.02
CA ASN A 302 -13.94 6.57 7.45
C ASN A 302 -14.95 5.43 7.67
N VAL A 303 -16.23 5.71 7.42
CA VAL A 303 -17.33 4.81 7.78
C VAL A 303 -17.30 3.45 7.06
N LEU A 304 -16.73 3.35 5.86
CA LEU A 304 -16.62 2.05 5.17
C LEU A 304 -15.60 1.16 5.88
N ASP A 305 -14.48 1.74 6.32
CA ASP A 305 -13.46 1.03 7.11
C ASP A 305 -13.99 0.66 8.52
N ALA A 306 -15.01 1.36 9.02
CA ALA A 306 -15.56 1.20 10.37
C ALA A 306 -16.71 0.20 10.50
N ARG A 307 -17.21 -0.32 9.38
CA ARG A 307 -18.22 -1.39 9.35
C ARG A 307 -17.57 -2.75 9.51
#